data_AF-X1R8A0-F1
#
_entry.id   AF-X1R8A0-F1
#
_cell.length_a   1.000
_cell.length_b   1.000
_cell.length_c   1.000
_cell.angle_alpha   90.00
_cell.angle_beta   90.00
_cell.angle_gamma   90.00
#
_symmetry.space_group_name_H-M   'P 1'
#
loop_
_entity.id
_entity.type
_entity.pdbx_description
1 polymer ?
#
loop_
_entity_poly.entity_id
_entity_poly.type
_entity_poly.pdbx_seq_one_letter_code
_entity_poly.pdbx_strand_id
1 'polypeptide(L)'
;EIGGTVGDIEGLPFLEAARQMRNDVGRDNVLYVHVTLLPYLGSTQELKTKPTQHSVNELRRIGIQPDIIICRSDLPIPENIRDKISLFCDVQRQAVIPLPTVSTIYEIPL
;
A
#
# COMPACT_ATOMS: atom_id res chain seq x y z
N GLU A 1 -1.58 -13.77 -1.93
CA GLU A 1 -2.59 -12.68 -1.88
C GLU A 1 -3.49 -12.93 -0.68
N ILE A 2 -3.79 -11.91 0.11
CA ILE A 2 -4.79 -11.98 1.18
C ILE A 2 -5.95 -11.11 0.72
N GLY A 3 -7.12 -11.73 0.50
CA GLY A 3 -8.32 -11.01 0.09
C GLY A 3 -8.90 -10.14 1.20
N GLY A 4 -9.83 -9.24 0.83
CA GLY A 4 -10.45 -8.28 1.75
C GLY A 4 -9.66 -6.98 1.88
N THR A 5 -10.09 -6.11 2.80
CA THR A 5 -9.42 -4.82 3.07
C THR A 5 -8.83 -4.82 4.48
N VAL A 6 -7.63 -4.26 4.62
CA VAL A 6 -7.03 -4.03 5.95
C VAL A 6 -7.96 -3.15 6.78
N GLY A 7 -8.32 -3.63 7.96
CA GLY A 7 -9.29 -2.98 8.86
C GLY A 7 -10.59 -3.79 9.01
N ASP A 8 -10.87 -4.70 8.08
CA ASP A 8 -12.04 -5.58 8.16
C ASP A 8 -11.80 -6.74 9.13
N ILE A 9 -12.81 -7.05 9.95
CA ILE A 9 -12.73 -8.11 10.97
C ILE A 9 -12.46 -9.48 10.33
N GLU A 10 -13.03 -9.72 9.15
CA GLU A 10 -12.90 -10.98 8.40
C GLU A 10 -11.44 -11.28 8.01
N GLY A 11 -10.63 -10.25 7.79
CA GLY A 11 -9.23 -10.35 7.37
C GLY A 11 -8.22 -10.60 8.50
N LEU A 12 -8.60 -10.34 9.76
CA LEU A 12 -7.68 -10.37 10.90
C LEU A 12 -6.94 -11.71 11.09
N PRO A 13 -7.58 -12.89 11.00
CA PRO A 13 -6.89 -14.16 11.17
C PRO A 13 -5.80 -14.38 10.11
N PHE A 14 -6.05 -13.96 8.87
CA PHE A 14 -5.09 -14.10 7.77
C PHE A 14 -3.90 -13.16 7.93
N LEU A 15 -4.15 -11.93 8.36
CA LEU A 15 -3.08 -10.97 8.61
C LEU A 15 -2.22 -11.40 9.81
N GLU A 16 -2.82 -11.93 10.88
CA GLU A 16 -2.05 -12.49 12.00
C GLU A 16 -1.19 -13.69 11.57
N ALA A 17 -1.73 -14.61 10.75
CA ALA A 17 -0.94 -15.71 10.20
C ALA A 17 0.24 -15.20 9.35
N ALA A 18 0.02 -14.18 8.50
CA ALA A 18 1.07 -13.57 7.71
C ALA A 18 2.13 -12.88 8.57
N ARG A 19 1.73 -12.27 9.69
CA ARG A 19 2.64 -11.66 10.67
C ARG A 19 3.51 -12.73 11.35
N GLN A 20 2.91 -13.84 11.77
CA GLN A 20 3.63 -14.95 12.40
C GLN A 20 4.62 -15.60 11.43
N MET A 21 4.27 -15.73 10.14
CA MET A 21 5.17 -16.26 9.12
C MET A 21 6.53 -15.53 9.10
N ARG A 22 6.54 -14.19 9.22
CA ARG A 22 7.79 -13.42 9.30
C ARG A 22 8.61 -13.74 10.56
N ASN A 23 7.97 -14.07 11.67
CA ASN A 23 8.68 -14.50 12.89
C ASN A 23 9.31 -15.89 12.69
N ASP A 24 8.60 -16.79 12.03
CA ASP A 24 9.01 -18.18 11.84
C ASP A 24 10.19 -18.32 10.87
N VAL A 25 10.14 -17.64 9.73
CA VAL A 25 11.16 -17.78 8.67
C VAL A 25 12.17 -16.63 8.63
N GLY A 26 11.97 -15.58 9.44
CA GLY A 26 12.83 -14.40 9.50
C GLY A 26 12.50 -13.33 8.45
N ARG A 27 12.99 -12.11 8.70
CA ARG A 27 12.65 -10.91 7.92
C ARG A 27 13.10 -10.97 6.47
N ASP A 28 14.28 -11.53 6.20
CA ASP A 28 14.86 -11.58 4.85
C ASP A 28 14.12 -12.57 3.93
N ASN A 29 13.26 -13.42 4.49
CA ASN A 29 12.47 -14.41 3.76
C ASN A 29 11.00 -14.00 3.58
N VAL A 30 10.59 -12.81 4.05
CA VAL A 30 9.20 -12.32 3.94
C VAL A 30 9.14 -10.86 3.51
N LEU A 31 8.43 -10.60 2.41
CA LEU A 31 8.13 -9.26 1.90
C LEU A 31 6.62 -8.98 1.99
N TYR A 32 6.24 -7.83 2.54
CA TYR A 32 4.86 -7.35 2.54
C TYR A 32 4.67 -6.25 1.50
N VAL A 33 3.77 -6.50 0.56
CA VAL A 33 3.34 -5.54 -0.46
C VAL A 33 1.93 -5.09 -0.13
N HIS A 34 1.75 -3.79 0.13
CA HIS A 34 0.45 -3.21 0.47
C HIS A 34 -0.10 -2.38 -0.67
N VAL A 35 -1.28 -2.73 -1.17
CA VAL A 35 -1.94 -2.04 -2.28
C VAL A 35 -2.95 -1.05 -1.73
N THR A 36 -2.85 0.21 -2.15
CA THR A 36 -3.72 1.31 -1.68
C THR A 36 -4.27 2.11 -2.84
N LEU A 37 -5.35 2.86 -2.60
CA LEU A 37 -5.97 3.76 -3.57
C LEU A 37 -5.70 5.22 -3.21
N LEU A 38 -5.25 6.00 -4.19
CA LEU A 38 -5.16 7.46 -4.15
C LEU A 38 -6.39 8.05 -4.87
N PRO A 39 -7.48 8.37 -4.14
CA PRO A 39 -8.67 8.93 -4.77
C PRO A 39 -8.41 10.35 -5.25
N TYR A 40 -8.91 10.65 -6.44
CA TYR A 40 -8.99 12.00 -6.96
C TYR A 40 -10.27 12.68 -6.46
N LEU A 41 -10.14 13.86 -5.86
CA LEU A 41 -11.31 14.66 -5.48
C LEU A 41 -11.49 15.80 -6.48
N GLY A 42 -12.59 15.77 -7.24
CA GLY A 42 -12.91 16.81 -8.22
C GLY A 42 -13.07 18.22 -7.62
N SER A 43 -13.47 18.32 -6.34
CA SER A 43 -13.63 19.60 -5.64
C SER A 43 -12.30 20.32 -5.38
N THR A 44 -11.23 19.57 -5.11
CA THR A 44 -9.88 20.13 -4.84
C THR A 44 -8.90 19.88 -5.98
N GLN A 45 -9.32 19.15 -7.01
CA GLN A 45 -8.51 18.75 -8.17
C GLN A 45 -7.16 18.12 -7.80
N GLU A 46 -7.14 17.31 -6.74
CA GLU A 46 -5.92 16.66 -6.28
C GLU A 46 -6.14 15.22 -5.84
N LEU A 47 -5.07 14.44 -5.92
CA LEU A 47 -4.97 13.10 -5.37
C LEU A 47 -4.73 13.18 -3.86
N LYS A 48 -5.54 12.46 -3.07
CA LYS A 48 -5.41 12.47 -1.62
C LYS A 48 -4.57 11.30 -1.12
N THR A 49 -3.52 11.61 -0.37
CA THR A 49 -2.63 10.60 0.26
C THR A 49 -3.14 10.09 1.60
N LYS A 50 -4.11 10.78 2.20
CA LYS A 50 -4.58 10.51 3.56
C LYS A 50 -5.21 9.11 3.71
N PRO A 51 -6.01 8.58 2.77
CA PRO A 51 -6.49 7.20 2.83
C PRO A 51 -5.36 6.16 2.88
N THR A 52 -4.33 6.30 2.05
CA THR A 52 -3.13 5.43 2.08
C THR A 52 -2.44 5.49 3.43
N GLN A 53 -2.26 6.69 4.01
CA GLN A 53 -1.64 6.86 5.33
C GLN A 53 -2.43 6.15 6.43
N HIS A 54 -3.76 6.27 6.44
CA HIS A 54 -4.62 5.58 7.40
C HIS A 54 -4.59 4.07 7.21
N SER A 55 -4.65 3.58 5.96
CA SER A 55 -4.58 2.15 5.67
C SER A 55 -3.26 1.52 6.13
N VAL A 56 -2.12 2.20 5.89
CA VAL A 56 -0.81 1.75 6.39
C VAL A 56 -0.75 1.78 7.92
N ASN A 57 -1.40 2.76 8.56
CA ASN A 57 -1.47 2.81 10.01
C ASN A 57 -2.29 1.66 10.59
N GLU A 58 -3.41 1.27 9.98
CA GLU A 58 -4.16 0.08 10.40
C GLU A 58 -3.35 -1.21 10.22
N LEU A 59 -2.60 -1.34 9.12
CA LEU A 59 -1.69 -2.47 8.91
C LEU A 59 -0.58 -2.52 9.98
N ARG A 60 -0.02 -1.35 10.34
CA ARG A 60 0.98 -1.24 11.41
C ARG A 60 0.42 -1.57 12.78
N ARG A 61 -0.85 -1.23 13.07
CA ARG A 61 -1.51 -1.52 14.35
C ARG A 61 -1.60 -3.00 14.66
N ILE A 62 -1.69 -3.84 13.63
CA ILE A 62 -1.65 -5.30 13.78
C ILE A 62 -0.22 -5.87 13.73
N GLY A 63 0.81 -5.01 13.73
CA GLY A 63 2.22 -5.43 13.79
C GLY A 63 2.86 -5.73 12.43
N ILE A 64 2.25 -5.31 11.32
CA ILE A 64 2.80 -5.49 9.97
C ILE A 64 3.30 -4.14 9.42
N GLN A 65 4.61 -4.03 9.20
CA GLN A 65 5.21 -2.92 8.46
C GLN A 65 5.29 -3.31 6.98
N PRO A 66 4.61 -2.58 6.06
CA PRO A 66 4.78 -2.84 4.63
C PRO A 66 6.20 -2.51 4.19
N ASP A 67 6.75 -3.34 3.32
CA ASP A 67 8.05 -3.09 2.69
C ASP A 67 7.87 -2.31 1.38
N ILE A 68 6.78 -2.58 0.66
CA ILE A 68 6.39 -1.92 -0.59
C ILE A 68 4.96 -1.41 -0.48
N ILE A 69 4.72 -0.20 -0.99
CA ILE A 69 3.37 0.36 -1.15
C ILE A 69 3.10 0.56 -2.63
N ILE A 70 2.07 -0.11 -3.14
CA ILE A 70 1.54 0.12 -4.48
C ILE A 70 0.43 1.17 -4.38
N CYS A 71 0.59 2.27 -5.10
CA CYS A 71 -0.36 3.37 -5.13
C CYS A 71 -1.18 3.31 -6.41
N ARG A 72 -2.40 2.77 -6.33
CA ARG A 72 -3.38 2.80 -7.42
C ARG A 72 -3.96 4.19 -7.56
N SER A 73 -4.14 4.66 -8.80
CA SER A 73 -4.86 5.91 -9.08
C SER A 73 -5.40 5.91 -10.50
N ASP A 74 -6.46 6.67 -10.77
CA ASP A 74 -6.94 6.88 -12.15
C ASP A 74 -6.16 7.96 -12.90
N LEU A 75 -5.36 8.75 -12.19
CA LEU A 75 -4.54 9.82 -12.77
C LEU A 75 -3.04 9.54 -12.57
N PRO A 76 -2.17 10.17 -13.38
CA PRO A 76 -0.73 10.15 -13.12
C PRO A 76 -0.41 10.63 -11.71
N ILE A 77 0.44 9.89 -11.00
CA ILE A 77 0.81 10.19 -9.62
C ILE A 77 2.10 11.02 -9.62
N PRO A 78 2.06 12.29 -9.20
CA PRO A 78 3.25 13.13 -9.18
C PRO A 78 4.29 12.68 -8.14
N GLU A 79 5.56 12.98 -8.38
CA GLU A 79 6.67 12.54 -7.52
C GLU A 79 6.56 13.05 -6.07
N ASN A 80 6.07 14.28 -5.87
CA ASN A 80 5.89 14.87 -4.54
C ASN A 80 4.86 14.10 -3.68
N ILE A 81 3.86 13.46 -4.30
CA ILE A 81 2.89 12.61 -3.62
C ILE A 81 3.57 11.34 -3.12
N ARG A 82 4.45 10.75 -3.94
CA ARG A 82 5.22 9.57 -3.54
C ARG A 82 6.23 9.91 -2.44
N ASP A 83 6.86 11.09 -2.48
CA ASP A 83 7.73 11.59 -1.40
C ASP A 83 6.96 11.72 -0.08
N LYS A 84 5.75 12.28 -0.15
CA LYS A 84 4.86 12.40 0.99
C LYS A 84 4.49 11.04 1.56
N ILE A 85 4.10 10.08 0.71
CA ILE A 85 3.76 8.73 1.17
C ILE A 85 4.97 8.05 1.81
N SER A 86 6.15 8.14 1.19
CA SER A 86 7.41 7.61 1.74
C SER A 86 7.67 8.16 3.14
N LEU A 87 7.58 9.47 3.31
CA LEU A 87 7.79 10.15 4.60
C LEU A 87 6.77 9.73 5.67
N PHE A 88 5.47 9.74 5.36
CA PHE A 88 4.41 9.47 6.35
C PHE A 88 4.21 7.98 6.65
N CYS A 89 4.54 7.11 5.70
CA CYS A 89 4.39 5.67 5.84
C CYS A 89 5.68 4.95 6.29
N ASP A 90 6.79 5.68 6.40
CA ASP A 90 8.10 5.17 6.79
C ASP A 90 8.56 4.00 5.90
N VAL A 91 8.50 4.23 4.59
CA VAL A 91 8.99 3.29 3.57
C VAL A 91 9.97 4.02 2.66
N GLN A 92 10.96 3.30 2.13
CA GLN A 92 11.92 3.89 1.20
C GLN A 92 11.20 4.45 -0.03
N ARG A 93 11.71 5.57 -0.55
CA ARG A 93 11.07 6.27 -1.67
C ARG A 93 10.92 5.41 -2.93
N GLN A 94 11.89 4.55 -3.18
CA GLN A 94 11.87 3.58 -4.28
C GLN A 94 10.83 2.47 -4.10
N ALA A 95 10.37 2.21 -2.87
CA ALA A 95 9.37 1.21 -2.54
C ALA A 95 7.92 1.76 -2.60
N VAL A 96 7.75 3.04 -2.94
CA VAL A 96 6.44 3.64 -3.25
C VAL A 96 6.22 3.57 -4.76
N ILE A 97 5.50 2.56 -5.22
CA ILE A 97 5.32 2.23 -6.64
C ILE A 97 4.00 2.84 -7.15
N PRO A 98 4.05 3.75 -8.14
CA PRO A 98 2.85 4.29 -8.75
C PRO A 98 2.25 3.24 -9.71
N LEU A 99 0.94 3.07 -9.64
CA LEU A 99 0.19 2.16 -10.52
C LEU A 99 -1.06 2.87 -11.06
N PRO A 100 -0.90 3.79 -12.03
CA PRO A 100 -2.04 4.44 -12.65
C PRO A 100 -2.91 3.42 -13.40
N THR A 101 -4.18 3.74 -13.60
CA THR A 101 -5.07 2.94 -14.43
C THR A 101 -4.56 2.92 -15.87
N VAL A 102 -4.30 1.72 -16.37
CA VAL A 102 -3.76 1.44 -17.70
C VAL A 102 -4.85 0.92 -18.64
N SER A 103 -4.60 0.98 -19.95
CA SER A 103 -5.59 0.63 -20.97
C SER A 103 -5.79 -0.88 -21.10
N THR A 104 -4.75 -1.65 -20.78
CA THR A 104 -4.77 -3.10 -20.83
C THR A 104 -3.98 -3.70 -19.67
N ILE A 105 -4.38 -4.88 -19.22
CA ILE A 105 -3.70 -5.60 -18.13
C ILE A 105 -2.23 -5.94 -18.45
N TYR A 106 -1.88 -6.01 -19.73
CA TYR A 106 -0.51 -6.30 -20.18
C TYR A 106 0.45 -5.13 -19.99
N GLU A 107 -0.05 -3.93 -19.67
CA GLU A 107 0.79 -2.76 -19.36
C GLU A 107 1.25 -2.75 -17.90
N ILE A 108 0.64 -3.56 -17.01
CA ILE A 108 0.98 -3.59 -15.58
C ILE A 108 2.45 -4.02 -15.33
N PRO A 109 3.03 -5.01 -16.04
CA PRO A 109 4.42 -5.42 -15.81
C PRO A 109 5.50 -4.55 -16.48
N LEU A 110 5.14 -3.58 -17.33
CA LEU A 110 6.07 -2.76 -18.13
C LEU A 110 6.46 -1.47 -17.38
#